data_AF-A0A6L6JGP5-F1
#
_entry.id   AF-A0A6L6JGP5-F1
#
_cell.length_a   1.000
_cell.length_b   1.000
_cell.length_c   1.000
_cell.angle_alpha   90.00
_cell.angle_beta   90.00
_cell.angle_gamma   90.00
#
_symmetry.space_group_name_H-M   'P 1'
#
loop_
_entity.id
_entity.type
_entity.pdbx_description
1 polymer ?
#
loop_
_entity_poly.entity_id
_entity_poly.type
_entity_poly.pdbx_seq_one_letter_code
_entity_poly.pdbx_strand_id
1 'polypeptide(L)'
;MDSQTRKKNIRARLKRGDLKKLSEELDMSYSYLSQAFSPGSKFTFTDELARKVEKKMDWPVGALEEGPEAHPSESINPMLIVANKLRSREFALFYRMKTIRAPYRVNTGYLAKTADIAILEDDFTTYALGKQSEDITNEQCVADLVLMMAMSGAKYGFLYSPSSGIDPAWQNAHRYFDEKRESRWFKNSSGKVVEIEESPDNVFEHVGI
;
A
#
# COMPACT_ATOMS: atom_id res chain seq x y z
N MET A 1 -13.65 26.16 -5.40
CA MET A 1 -13.85 24.88 -4.68
C MET A 1 -14.18 25.16 -3.23
N ASP A 2 -14.98 24.33 -2.55
CA ASP A 2 -15.57 24.70 -1.25
C ASP A 2 -14.60 24.52 -0.06
N SER A 3 -14.63 25.47 0.87
CA SER A 3 -13.86 25.50 2.14
C SER A 3 -14.00 24.22 2.95
N GLN A 4 -15.19 23.60 2.94
CA GLN A 4 -15.43 22.32 3.62
C GLN A 4 -14.60 21.17 3.06
N THR A 5 -14.38 21.16 1.74
CA THR A 5 -13.57 20.13 1.08
C THR A 5 -12.12 20.22 1.55
N ARG A 6 -11.55 21.43 1.58
CA ARG A 6 -10.18 21.65 2.08
C ARG A 6 -10.02 21.24 3.54
N LYS A 7 -11.00 21.57 4.39
CA LYS A 7 -11.02 21.19 5.81
C LYS A 7 -11.05 19.68 6.02
N LYS A 8 -11.81 18.96 5.19
CA LYS A 8 -11.82 17.50 5.19
C LYS A 8 -10.46 16.94 4.77
N ASN A 9 -9.89 17.48 3.70
CA ASN A 9 -8.64 17.00 3.11
C ASN A 9 -7.44 17.23 4.04
N ILE A 10 -7.33 18.42 4.65
CA ILE A 10 -6.23 18.71 5.57
C ILE A 10 -6.29 17.82 6.81
N ARG A 11 -7.48 17.54 7.34
CA ARG A 11 -7.65 16.65 8.50
C ARG A 11 -7.23 15.21 8.19
N ALA A 12 -7.44 14.76 6.96
CA ALA A 12 -7.00 13.43 6.53
C ALA A 12 -5.48 13.33 6.35
N ARG A 13 -4.81 14.45 6.02
CA ARG A 13 -3.37 14.48 5.74
C ARG A 13 -2.51 14.77 6.98
N LEU A 14 -2.99 15.57 7.94
CA LEU A 14 -2.24 15.94 9.14
C LEU A 14 -2.08 14.77 10.12
N LYS A 15 -0.85 14.53 10.58
CA LYS A 15 -0.52 13.60 11.66
C LYS A 15 -0.39 14.31 13.00
N ARG A 16 -0.25 13.53 14.07
CA ARG A 16 -0.03 14.04 15.42
C ARG A 16 1.27 14.85 15.47
N GLY A 17 1.16 16.14 15.79
CA GLY A 17 2.30 17.08 15.89
C GLY A 17 2.41 18.06 14.71
N ASP A 18 1.83 17.72 13.55
CA ASP A 18 1.96 18.55 12.34
C ASP A 18 1.31 19.92 12.49
N LEU A 19 0.20 20.02 13.23
CA LEU A 19 -0.48 21.29 13.48
C LEU A 19 0.38 22.26 14.31
N LYS A 20 1.16 21.73 15.26
CA LYS A 20 2.10 22.54 16.05
C LYS A 20 3.24 23.04 15.17
N LYS A 21 3.83 22.14 14.37
CA LYS A 21 4.86 22.49 13.40
C LYS A 21 4.36 23.56 12.41
N LEU A 22 3.15 23.41 11.88
CA LEU A 22 2.53 24.40 10.99
C LEU A 22 2.32 25.75 11.66
N SER A 23 1.90 25.77 12.94
CA SER A 23 1.76 27.03 13.68
C SER A 23 3.07 27.78 13.81
N GLU A 24 4.17 27.07 14.05
CA GLU A 24 5.52 27.64 14.14
C GLU A 24 6.04 28.11 12.78
N GLU A 25 5.84 27.31 11.71
CA GLU A 25 6.38 27.62 10.38
C GLU A 25 5.61 28.69 9.62
N LEU A 26 4.32 28.86 9.90
CA LEU A 26 3.47 29.89 9.29
C LEU A 26 3.41 31.17 10.13
N ASP A 27 4.03 31.19 11.31
CA ASP A 27 3.91 32.26 12.29
C ASP A 27 2.43 32.60 12.59
N MET A 28 1.63 31.56 12.83
CA MET A 28 0.19 31.67 13.09
C MET A 28 -0.17 30.96 14.39
N SER A 29 -1.14 31.48 15.13
CA SER A 29 -1.54 30.83 16.37
C SER A 29 -2.12 29.43 16.12
N TYR A 30 -1.72 28.46 16.95
CA TYR A 30 -2.26 27.10 16.92
C TYR A 30 -3.79 27.08 17.01
N SER A 31 -4.36 27.94 17.86
CA SER A 31 -5.81 28.09 18.03
C SER A 31 -6.49 28.50 16.72
N TYR A 32 -5.92 29.48 16.01
CA TYR A 32 -6.44 29.91 14.71
C TYR A 32 -6.41 28.79 13.68
N LEU A 33 -5.28 28.10 13.51
CA LEU A 33 -5.18 26.99 12.55
C LEU A 33 -6.12 25.83 12.92
N SER A 34 -6.25 25.51 14.22
CA SER A 34 -7.19 24.51 14.70
C SER A 34 -8.64 24.87 14.36
N GLN A 35 -9.02 26.14 14.46
CA GLN A 35 -10.35 26.61 14.08
C GLN A 35 -10.54 26.67 12.56
N ALA A 36 -9.52 27.09 11.82
CA ALA A 36 -9.55 27.17 10.36
C ALA A 36 -9.67 25.77 9.72
N PHE A 37 -9.06 24.74 10.32
CA PHE A 37 -9.08 23.37 9.80
C PHE A 37 -10.26 22.53 10.30
N SER A 38 -11.04 23.03 11.27
CA SER A 38 -12.17 22.31 11.83
C SER A 38 -13.40 22.38 10.90
N PRO A 39 -14.00 21.25 10.48
CA PRO A 39 -15.18 21.22 9.62
C PRO A 39 -16.39 21.98 10.20
N GLY A 40 -16.59 21.90 11.52
CA GLY A 40 -17.70 22.56 12.21
C GLY A 40 -17.48 24.05 12.50
N SER A 41 -16.31 24.60 12.15
CA SER A 41 -15.99 26.00 12.37
C SER A 41 -16.56 26.90 11.29
N LYS A 42 -17.00 28.10 11.67
CA LYS A 42 -17.45 29.16 10.74
C LYS A 42 -16.30 29.79 9.95
N PHE A 43 -15.04 29.55 10.33
CA PHE A 43 -13.88 30.09 9.63
C PHE A 43 -13.77 29.52 8.22
N THR A 44 -13.52 30.39 7.24
CA THR A 44 -13.28 29.98 5.85
C THR A 44 -11.82 29.57 5.69
N PHE A 45 -11.59 28.34 5.21
CA PHE A 45 -10.25 27.91 4.82
C PHE A 45 -9.96 28.45 3.42
N THR A 46 -9.33 29.63 3.38
CA THR A 46 -9.06 30.37 2.16
C THR A 46 -8.03 29.69 1.27
N ASP A 47 -8.10 29.98 -0.03
CA ASP A 47 -7.15 29.52 -1.04
C ASP A 47 -5.72 29.92 -0.68
N GLU A 48 -5.52 31.16 -0.21
CA GLU A 48 -4.20 31.64 0.20
C GLU A 48 -3.63 30.82 1.36
N LEU A 49 -4.45 30.51 2.38
CA LEU A 49 -4.01 29.68 3.49
C LEU A 49 -3.72 28.25 3.04
N ALA A 50 -4.53 27.71 2.11
CA ALA A 50 -4.32 26.37 1.57
C ALA A 50 -2.96 26.27 0.86
N ARG A 51 -2.63 27.23 0.00
CA ARG A 51 -1.35 27.29 -0.72
C ARG A 51 -0.16 27.44 0.23
N LYS A 52 -0.31 28.22 1.30
CA LYS A 52 0.72 28.35 2.35
C LYS A 52 0.95 27.03 3.07
N VAL A 53 -0.11 26.32 3.44
CA VAL A 53 -0.01 25.02 4.11
C VAL A 53 0.65 23.99 3.21
N GLU A 54 0.21 23.86 1.95
CA GLU A 54 0.80 22.92 0.99
C GLU A 54 2.30 23.16 0.82
N LYS A 55 2.71 24.42 0.64
CA LYS A 55 4.13 24.79 0.52
C LYS A 55 4.95 24.41 1.75
N LYS A 56 4.40 24.55 2.96
CA LYS A 56 5.11 24.22 4.21
C LYS A 56 5.18 22.71 4.47
N MET A 57 4.15 21.99 4.07
CA MET A 57 4.08 20.54 4.23
C MET A 57 4.74 19.77 3.08
N ASP A 58 5.31 20.48 2.11
CA ASP A 58 5.87 19.91 0.87
C ASP A 58 4.84 19.06 0.11
N TRP A 59 3.60 19.55 0.04
CA TRP A 59 2.52 18.95 -0.73
C TRP A 59 2.41 19.58 -2.11
N PRO A 60 1.96 18.83 -3.14
CA PRO A 60 1.66 19.39 -4.45
C PRO A 60 0.68 20.56 -4.36
N VAL A 61 0.90 21.59 -5.18
CA VAL A 61 -0.06 22.68 -5.32
C VAL A 61 -1.37 22.11 -5.85
N GLY A 62 -2.46 22.26 -5.10
CA GLY A 62 -3.75 21.65 -5.44
C GLY A 62 -4.13 20.48 -4.53
N ALA A 63 -3.20 19.98 -3.70
CA ALA A 63 -3.40 18.79 -2.87
C ALA A 63 -4.54 18.94 -1.84
N LEU A 64 -4.92 20.16 -1.47
CA LEU A 64 -6.07 20.42 -0.59
C LEU A 64 -7.37 20.61 -1.36
N GLU A 65 -7.31 20.87 -2.66
CA GLU A 65 -8.46 20.91 -3.57
C GLU A 65 -8.80 19.51 -4.06
N GLU A 66 -7.83 18.73 -4.52
CA GLU A 66 -8.02 17.48 -5.28
C GLU A 66 -8.50 16.28 -4.44
N GLY A 67 -8.97 16.51 -3.21
CA GLY A 67 -9.18 15.46 -2.22
C GLY A 67 -7.88 15.10 -1.52
N PRO A 68 -7.88 14.26 -0.46
CA PRO A 68 -6.73 13.36 -0.34
C PRO A 68 -6.56 12.75 -1.73
N GLU A 69 -5.37 12.84 -2.32
CA GLU A 69 -5.09 12.12 -3.56
C GLU A 69 -5.71 10.75 -3.35
N ALA A 70 -6.72 10.46 -4.15
CA ALA A 70 -7.13 9.11 -4.35
C ALA A 70 -5.93 8.47 -5.06
N HIS A 71 -4.86 8.15 -4.31
CA HIS A 71 -4.43 6.76 -4.34
C HIS A 71 -5.74 6.01 -4.27
N PRO A 72 -6.10 5.25 -5.31
CA PRO A 72 -7.36 4.58 -5.30
C PRO A 72 -7.41 3.81 -3.99
N SER A 73 -8.17 4.33 -3.03
CA SER A 73 -8.98 3.49 -2.19
C SER A 73 -9.97 2.90 -3.18
N GLU A 74 -9.48 1.99 -4.05
CA GLU A 74 -10.18 0.76 -4.35
C GLU A 74 -10.87 0.45 -3.04
N SER A 75 -12.20 0.45 -3.03
CA SER A 75 -12.97 0.05 -1.86
C SER A 75 -12.34 -1.25 -1.37
N ILE A 76 -11.46 -1.17 -0.38
CA ILE A 76 -10.62 -2.31 -0.06
C ILE A 76 -11.58 -3.27 0.60
N ASN A 77 -12.01 -4.26 -0.18
CA ASN A 77 -12.97 -5.24 0.25
C ASN A 77 -12.43 -5.79 1.59
N PRO A 78 -13.15 -5.63 2.72
CA PRO A 78 -12.61 -5.97 4.03
C PRO A 78 -12.13 -7.43 4.13
N MET A 79 -12.68 -8.32 3.29
CA MET A 79 -12.21 -9.70 3.18
C MET A 79 -10.80 -9.79 2.60
N LEU A 80 -10.43 -8.94 1.63
CA LEU A 80 -9.07 -8.83 1.08
C LEU A 80 -8.06 -8.48 2.18
N ILE A 81 -8.41 -7.52 3.05
CA ILE A 81 -7.56 -7.12 4.18
C ILE A 81 -7.35 -8.30 5.15
N VAL A 82 -8.42 -9.01 5.48
CA VAL A 82 -8.34 -10.17 6.39
C VAL A 82 -7.51 -11.29 5.75
N ALA A 83 -7.74 -11.60 4.48
CA ALA A 83 -6.96 -12.59 3.74
C ALA A 83 -5.47 -12.23 3.72
N ASN A 84 -5.12 -10.96 3.43
CA ASN A 84 -3.73 -10.50 3.43
C ASN A 84 -3.07 -10.60 4.80
N LYS A 85 -3.79 -10.28 5.88
CA LYS A 85 -3.26 -10.43 7.24
C LYS A 85 -2.96 -11.90 7.57
N LEU A 86 -3.85 -12.81 7.19
CA LEU A 86 -3.63 -14.25 7.40
C LEU A 86 -2.43 -14.74 6.58
N ARG A 87 -2.35 -14.41 5.28
CA ARG A 87 -1.20 -14.78 4.43
C ARG A 87 0.11 -14.19 4.93
N SER A 88 0.12 -12.94 5.38
CA SER A 88 1.30 -12.31 5.97
C SER A 88 1.80 -13.07 7.20
N ARG A 89 0.87 -13.58 8.03
CA ARG A 89 1.22 -14.41 9.19
C ARG A 89 1.83 -15.74 8.76
N GLU A 90 1.25 -16.42 7.77
CA GLU A 90 1.79 -17.68 7.25
C GLU A 90 3.19 -17.50 6.66
N PHE A 91 3.41 -16.43 5.88
CA PHE A 91 4.75 -16.07 5.40
C PHE A 91 5.74 -15.83 6.55
N ALA A 92 5.32 -15.19 7.64
CA ALA A 92 6.20 -14.94 8.79
C ALA A 92 6.55 -16.22 9.56
N LEU A 93 5.65 -17.21 9.57
CA LEU A 93 5.91 -18.53 10.16
C LEU A 93 6.85 -19.36 9.30
N PHE A 94 6.70 -19.28 7.98
CA PHE A 94 7.53 -19.98 7.01
C PHE A 94 8.94 -19.37 6.91
N TYR A 95 9.05 -18.07 6.62
CA TYR A 95 10.32 -17.36 6.52
C TYR A 95 10.74 -16.76 7.87
N ARG A 96 11.20 -17.60 8.79
CA ARG A 96 11.59 -17.17 10.16
C ARG A 96 12.71 -16.14 10.24
N MET A 97 13.54 -16.07 9.19
CA MET A 97 14.68 -15.16 9.06
C MET A 97 14.40 -14.00 8.09
N LYS A 98 13.14 -13.77 7.71
CA LYS A 98 12.77 -12.64 6.85
C LYS A 98 11.74 -11.77 7.54
N THR A 99 11.76 -10.48 7.23
CA THR A 99 10.77 -9.53 7.75
C THR A 99 9.59 -9.44 6.79
N ILE A 100 8.37 -9.70 7.28
CA ILE A 100 7.14 -9.54 6.50
C ILE A 100 6.51 -8.17 6.79
N ARG A 101 6.18 -7.42 5.74
CA ARG A 101 5.48 -6.12 5.82
C ARG A 101 4.20 -6.14 4.99
N ALA A 102 3.09 -5.68 5.56
CA ALA A 102 1.81 -5.56 4.87
C ALA A 102 0.97 -4.40 5.44
N PRO A 103 0.58 -3.38 4.65
CA PRO A 103 1.05 -3.10 3.28
C PRO A 103 2.49 -2.55 3.26
N TYR A 104 3.15 -2.57 2.10
CA TYR A 104 4.50 -2.05 1.90
C TYR A 104 4.56 -1.05 0.74
N ARG A 105 5.11 0.13 0.98
CA ARG A 105 5.21 1.20 -0.01
C ARG A 105 6.58 1.18 -0.68
N VAL A 106 6.59 1.06 -2.00
CA VAL A 106 7.77 1.14 -2.85
C VAL A 106 7.83 2.53 -3.48
N ASN A 107 8.93 3.25 -3.29
CA ASN A 107 9.10 4.62 -3.77
C ASN A 107 10.40 4.77 -4.58
N THR A 108 10.32 5.43 -5.73
CA THR A 108 11.49 5.87 -6.51
C THR A 108 11.26 7.28 -7.05
N GLY A 109 11.95 8.27 -6.47
CA GLY A 109 11.78 9.68 -6.86
C GLY A 109 10.34 10.14 -6.71
N TYR A 110 9.66 10.40 -7.83
CA TYR A 110 8.27 10.89 -7.90
C TYR A 110 7.22 9.77 -8.01
N LEU A 111 7.62 8.51 -8.15
CA LEU A 111 6.69 7.39 -8.27
C LEU A 111 6.58 6.63 -6.94
N ALA A 112 5.34 6.39 -6.51
CA ALA A 112 5.02 5.58 -5.35
C ALA A 112 3.97 4.53 -5.71
N LYS A 113 4.22 3.28 -5.34
CA LYS A 113 3.31 2.14 -5.50
C LYS A 113 3.25 1.36 -4.19
N THR A 114 2.17 0.60 -3.99
CA THR A 114 1.95 -0.17 -2.76
C THR A 114 1.79 -1.63 -3.11
N ALA A 115 2.66 -2.45 -2.52
CA ALA A 115 2.50 -3.90 -2.47
C ALA A 115 1.64 -4.29 -1.25
N ASP A 116 0.85 -5.34 -1.39
CA ASP A 116 0.03 -5.87 -0.32
C ASP A 116 0.88 -6.62 0.71
N ILE A 117 1.90 -7.33 0.23
CA ILE A 117 2.88 -8.04 1.05
C ILE A 117 4.28 -7.72 0.52
N ALA A 118 5.24 -7.51 1.41
CA ALA A 118 6.65 -7.53 1.10
C ALA A 118 7.37 -8.49 2.04
N ILE A 119 8.28 -9.26 1.46
CA ILE A 119 9.21 -10.14 2.17
C ILE A 119 10.58 -9.49 2.04
N LEU A 120 11.18 -9.12 3.17
CA LEU A 120 12.45 -8.43 3.23
C LEU A 120 13.51 -9.32 3.86
N GLU A 121 14.73 -9.25 3.34
CA GLU A 121 15.91 -9.84 3.99
C GLU A 121 16.22 -9.12 5.32
N ASP A 122 17.14 -9.68 6.10
CA ASP A 122 17.58 -9.10 7.38
C ASP A 122 18.21 -7.69 7.23
N ASP A 123 18.77 -7.39 6.05
CA ASP A 123 19.31 -6.07 5.70
C ASP A 123 18.26 -5.10 5.11
N PHE A 124 16.98 -5.49 5.17
CA PHE A 124 15.83 -4.78 4.60
C PHE A 124 15.82 -4.67 3.06
N THR A 125 16.70 -5.37 2.35
CA THR A 125 16.56 -5.52 0.91
C THR A 125 15.30 -6.32 0.56
N THR A 126 14.67 -6.01 -0.57
CA THR A 126 13.41 -6.64 -0.94
C THR A 126 13.68 -8.00 -1.54
N TYR A 127 13.26 -9.08 -0.87
CA TYR A 127 13.32 -10.44 -1.41
C TYR A 127 12.17 -10.67 -2.40
N ALA A 128 10.93 -10.43 -1.95
CA ALA A 128 9.73 -10.63 -2.74
C ALA A 128 8.65 -9.58 -2.48
N LEU A 129 7.84 -9.29 -3.49
CA LEU A 129 6.66 -8.42 -3.39
C LEU A 129 5.40 -9.15 -3.86
N GLY A 130 4.30 -8.97 -3.13
CA GLY A 130 3.01 -9.56 -3.40
C GLY A 130 1.95 -8.52 -3.68
N LYS A 131 1.13 -8.75 -4.71
CA LYS A 131 -0.08 -7.96 -5.01
C LYS A 131 -1.30 -8.89 -5.00
N GLN A 132 -2.28 -8.56 -4.19
CA GLN A 132 -3.55 -9.26 -4.18
C GLN A 132 -4.44 -8.72 -5.30
N SER A 133 -5.09 -9.62 -6.03
CA SER A 133 -6.05 -9.26 -7.09
C SER A 133 -7.15 -10.31 -7.18
N GLU A 134 -8.38 -9.88 -7.43
CA GLU A 134 -9.49 -10.79 -7.80
C GLU A 134 -9.31 -11.33 -9.23
N ASP A 135 -8.55 -10.62 -10.07
CA ASP A 135 -8.14 -11.06 -11.42
C ASP A 135 -6.62 -11.02 -11.54
N ILE A 136 -5.99 -12.18 -11.36
CA ILE A 136 -4.53 -12.35 -11.46
C ILE A 136 -4.04 -12.38 -12.92
N THR A 137 -4.95 -12.42 -13.90
CA THR A 137 -4.64 -12.39 -15.34
C THR A 137 -4.64 -10.98 -15.90
N ASN A 138 -5.12 -10.00 -15.13
CA ASN A 138 -5.14 -8.60 -15.52
C ASN A 138 -3.72 -8.06 -15.82
N GLU A 139 -3.48 -7.70 -17.08
CA GLU A 139 -2.20 -7.18 -17.56
C GLU A 139 -1.75 -5.90 -16.82
N GLN A 140 -2.68 -5.06 -16.38
CA GLN A 140 -2.34 -3.87 -15.59
C GLN A 140 -1.81 -4.25 -14.21
N CYS A 141 -2.38 -5.28 -13.57
CA CYS A 141 -1.88 -5.80 -12.28
C CYS A 141 -0.49 -6.42 -12.44
N VAL A 142 -0.26 -7.16 -13.53
CA VAL A 142 1.06 -7.70 -13.87
C VAL A 142 2.07 -6.58 -14.10
N ALA A 143 1.73 -5.59 -14.93
CA ALA A 143 2.60 -4.44 -15.21
C ALA A 143 2.94 -3.64 -13.93
N ASP A 144 1.95 -3.43 -13.06
CA ASP A 144 2.15 -2.76 -11.77
C ASP A 144 3.10 -3.54 -10.84
N LEU A 145 2.97 -4.87 -10.77
CA LEU A 145 3.89 -5.72 -10.01
C LEU A 145 5.31 -5.67 -10.60
N VAL A 146 5.45 -5.82 -11.91
CA VAL A 146 6.75 -5.75 -12.61
C VAL A 146 7.44 -4.40 -12.35
N LEU A 147 6.69 -3.31 -12.40
CA LEU A 147 7.20 -1.97 -12.08
C LEU A 147 7.68 -1.88 -10.63
N MET A 148 6.91 -2.40 -9.66
CA MET A 148 7.33 -2.43 -8.26
C MET A 148 8.58 -3.29 -8.03
N MET A 149 8.70 -4.42 -8.73
CA MET A 149 9.92 -5.26 -8.68
C MET A 149 11.13 -4.50 -9.21
N ALA A 150 10.99 -3.78 -10.34
CA ALA A 150 12.05 -2.96 -10.90
C ALA A 150 12.45 -1.81 -9.96
N MET A 151 11.47 -1.14 -9.34
CA MET A 151 11.71 -0.04 -8.40
C MET A 151 12.40 -0.48 -7.11
N SER A 152 12.06 -1.67 -6.59
CA SER A 152 12.54 -2.17 -5.30
C SER A 152 13.78 -3.06 -5.38
N GLY A 153 14.12 -3.53 -6.59
CA GLY A 153 15.13 -4.58 -6.78
C GLY A 153 14.68 -5.96 -6.32
N ALA A 154 13.37 -6.19 -6.15
CA ALA A 154 12.86 -7.48 -5.67
C ALA A 154 13.28 -8.64 -6.57
N LYS A 155 13.78 -9.72 -5.96
CA LYS A 155 14.17 -10.94 -6.66
C LYS A 155 12.95 -11.69 -7.20
N TYR A 156 11.88 -11.70 -6.42
CA TYR A 156 10.62 -12.34 -6.78
C TYR A 156 9.44 -11.38 -6.69
N GLY A 157 8.39 -11.68 -7.43
CA GLY A 157 7.09 -11.04 -7.31
C GLY A 157 6.00 -12.09 -7.40
N PHE A 158 4.85 -11.84 -6.80
CA PHE A 158 3.71 -12.74 -6.91
C PHE A 158 2.38 -11.98 -6.97
N LEU A 159 1.49 -12.46 -7.82
CA LEU A 159 0.08 -12.09 -7.84
C LEU A 159 -0.72 -13.22 -7.22
N TYR A 160 -1.74 -12.90 -6.44
CA TYR A 160 -2.57 -13.93 -5.80
C TYR A 160 -3.99 -13.47 -5.58
N SER A 161 -4.90 -14.42 -5.76
CA SER A 161 -6.28 -14.33 -5.32
C SER A 161 -6.36 -14.57 -3.81
N PRO A 162 -7.32 -13.95 -3.10
CA PRO A 162 -7.61 -14.25 -1.69
C PRO A 162 -7.85 -15.74 -1.44
N SER A 163 -8.50 -16.42 -2.39
CA SER A 163 -8.88 -17.83 -2.32
C SER A 163 -7.78 -18.81 -2.74
N SER A 164 -6.60 -18.33 -3.17
CA SER A 164 -5.55 -19.20 -3.74
C SER A 164 -5.20 -20.38 -2.83
N GLY A 165 -5.30 -21.59 -3.37
CA GLY A 165 -4.99 -22.85 -2.68
C GLY A 165 -6.01 -23.27 -1.60
N ILE A 166 -7.05 -22.49 -1.31
CA ILE A 166 -8.04 -22.81 -0.27
C ILE A 166 -9.09 -23.78 -0.83
N ASP A 167 -9.32 -24.90 -0.12
CA ASP A 167 -10.45 -25.78 -0.39
C ASP A 167 -11.77 -25.12 0.07
N PRO A 168 -12.74 -24.89 -0.83
CA PRO A 168 -14.04 -24.31 -0.48
C PRO A 168 -14.84 -25.15 0.52
N ALA A 169 -14.52 -26.44 0.66
CA ALA A 169 -15.18 -27.32 1.63
C ALA A 169 -14.60 -27.18 3.06
N TRP A 170 -13.53 -26.39 3.25
CA TRP A 170 -12.86 -26.14 4.54
C TRP A 170 -12.48 -27.39 5.34
N GLN A 171 -12.44 -28.57 4.71
CA GLN A 171 -12.22 -29.83 5.41
C GLN A 171 -10.79 -29.93 5.98
N ASN A 172 -9.84 -29.22 5.37
CA ASN A 172 -8.44 -29.19 5.77
C ASN A 172 -7.89 -27.75 5.73
N ALA A 173 -8.25 -26.92 6.71
CA ALA A 173 -7.83 -25.50 6.79
C ALA A 173 -6.30 -25.24 6.88
N HIS A 174 -5.48 -26.29 6.83
CA HIS A 174 -4.02 -26.24 6.93
C HIS A 174 -3.29 -26.88 5.74
N ARG A 175 -4.01 -27.25 4.67
CA ARG A 175 -3.41 -27.78 3.43
C ARG A 175 -3.85 -26.94 2.25
N TYR A 176 -2.88 -26.56 1.43
CA TYR A 176 -3.12 -25.89 0.16
C TYR A 176 -3.10 -26.92 -0.97
N PHE A 177 -4.04 -26.76 -1.90
CA PHE A 177 -4.24 -27.68 -3.02
C PHE A 177 -3.82 -27.00 -4.31
N ASP A 178 -2.94 -27.66 -5.06
CA ASP A 178 -2.37 -27.09 -6.28
C ASP A 178 -3.43 -26.90 -7.37
N GLU A 179 -4.43 -27.76 -7.39
CA GLU A 179 -5.59 -27.67 -8.28
C GLU A 179 -6.46 -26.43 -8.02
N LYS A 180 -6.23 -25.75 -6.89
CA LYS A 180 -6.86 -24.48 -6.51
C LYS A 180 -5.88 -23.32 -6.51
N ARG A 181 -4.69 -23.46 -7.11
CA ARG A 181 -3.71 -22.39 -7.23
C ARG A 181 -4.29 -21.25 -8.06
N GLU A 182 -4.47 -20.11 -7.42
CA GLU A 182 -4.89 -18.85 -8.04
C GLU A 182 -3.82 -17.80 -7.74
N SER A 183 -2.56 -18.18 -7.96
CA SER A 183 -1.39 -17.35 -7.81
C SER A 183 -0.45 -17.52 -8.99
N ARG A 184 0.33 -16.46 -9.27
CA ARG A 184 1.32 -16.41 -10.34
C ARG A 184 2.61 -15.85 -9.77
N TRP A 185 3.73 -16.49 -10.07
CA TRP A 185 5.04 -16.07 -9.59
C TRP A 185 5.89 -15.51 -10.71
N PHE A 186 6.70 -14.52 -10.35
CA PHE A 186 7.59 -13.82 -11.25
C PHE A 186 8.98 -13.76 -10.62
N LYS A 187 10.02 -13.89 -11.45
CA LYS A 187 11.41 -13.80 -11.05
C LYS A 187 12.12 -12.72 -11.84
N ASN A 188 12.85 -11.86 -11.14
CA ASN A 188 13.80 -10.95 -11.76
C ASN A 188 15.12 -11.67 -12.00
N SER A 189 15.42 -11.94 -13.28
CA SER A 189 16.68 -12.54 -13.71
C SER A 189 17.43 -11.53 -14.57
N SER A 190 18.44 -10.89 -13.98
CA SER A 190 19.32 -9.92 -14.67
C SER A 190 18.58 -8.74 -15.31
N GLY A 191 17.58 -8.19 -14.62
CA GLY A 191 16.83 -7.01 -15.07
C GLY A 191 15.63 -7.34 -15.97
N LYS A 192 15.39 -8.63 -16.26
CA LYS A 192 14.18 -9.10 -16.93
C LYS A 192 13.30 -9.83 -15.93
N VAL A 193 12.04 -9.42 -15.84
CA VAL A 193 11.02 -10.14 -15.07
C VAL A 193 10.36 -11.19 -15.96
N VAL A 194 10.39 -12.44 -15.52
CA VAL A 194 9.77 -13.58 -16.20
C VAL A 194 8.85 -14.33 -15.25
N GLU A 195 7.73 -14.82 -15.74
CA GLU A 195 6.86 -15.72 -14.98
C GLU A 195 7.56 -17.07 -14.76
N ILE A 196 7.35 -17.66 -13.59
CA ILE A 196 7.85 -18.98 -13.21
C ILE A 196 6.68 -19.85 -12.74
N GLU A 197 6.75 -21.15 -13.03
CA GLU A 197 5.69 -22.09 -12.70
C GLU A 197 5.63 -22.43 -11.21
N GLU A 198 6.77 -22.37 -10.52
CA GLU A 198 6.89 -22.79 -9.11
C GLU A 198 7.28 -21.62 -8.21
N SER A 199 6.61 -21.54 -7.06
CA SER A 199 6.95 -20.62 -5.98
C SER A 199 8.34 -20.94 -5.41
N PRO A 200 9.15 -19.97 -5.00
CA PRO A 200 10.45 -20.24 -4.39
C PRO A 200 10.28 -21.04 -3.09
N ASP A 201 11.25 -21.91 -2.80
CA ASP A 201 11.36 -22.65 -1.53
C ASP A 201 10.14 -23.52 -1.18
N ASN A 202 9.30 -23.89 -2.16
CA ASN A 202 8.02 -24.60 -1.98
C ASN A 202 7.03 -23.84 -1.08
N VAL A 203 7.09 -22.51 -1.06
CA VAL A 203 6.25 -21.68 -0.18
C VAL A 203 4.74 -21.86 -0.44
N PHE A 204 4.35 -22.29 -1.65
CA PHE A 204 2.95 -22.60 -1.97
C PHE A 204 2.34 -23.62 -1.01
N GLU A 205 3.07 -24.68 -0.62
CA GLU A 205 2.56 -25.72 0.29
C GLU A 205 2.25 -25.19 1.70
N HIS A 206 2.83 -24.04 2.06
CA HIS A 206 2.74 -23.43 3.37
C HIS A 206 1.89 -22.17 3.42
N VAL A 207 1.78 -21.46 2.30
CA VAL A 207 1.15 -20.14 2.25
C VAL A 207 0.13 -20.06 1.13
N GLY A 208 -0.09 -21.12 0.33
CA GLY A 208 -1.06 -21.21 -0.76
C GLY A 208 -0.93 -20.13 -1.83
N ILE A 209 0.27 -19.56 -1.94
CA ILE A 209 0.64 -18.53 -2.90
C ILE A 209 1.88 -19.03 -3.62
#